data_AF-A0A530QN60-F1
#
_entry.id   AF-A0A530QN60-F1
#
_cell.length_a   1.000
_cell.length_b   1.000
_cell.length_c   1.000
_cell.angle_alpha   90.00
_cell.angle_beta   90.00
_cell.angle_gamma   90.00
#
_symmetry.space_group_name_H-M   'P 1'
#
loop_
_entity.id
_entity.type
_entity.pdbx_description
1 polymer ?
#
loop_
_entity_poly.entity_id
_entity_poly.type
_entity_poly.pdbx_seq_one_letter_code
_entity_poly.pdbx_strand_id
1 'polypeptide(L)' 'MVRETAEVGVIVERRALNSPWVDHVWVPVAVLAGAPCAAPWSVLH' A
#
# COMPACT_ATOMS: atom_id res chain seq x y z
N MET A 1 -0.77 23.84 -18.39
CA MET A 1 -0.20 22.92 -17.38
C MET A 1 -0.36 21.51 -17.90
N VAL A 2 0.74 20.74 -17.98
CA VAL A 2 0.70 19.31 -18.37
C VAL A 2 0.62 18.47 -17.10
N ARG A 3 -0.18 17.39 -17.14
CA ARG A 3 -0.28 16.39 -16.08
C ARG A 3 -0.03 15.02 -16.68
N GLU A 4 0.79 14.22 -16.00
CA GLU A 4 1.04 12.83 -16.35
C GLU A 4 0.48 11.91 -15.26
N THR A 5 0.00 10.73 -15.66
CA THR A 5 -0.57 9.72 -14.77
C THR A 5 -0.07 8.34 -15.19
N ALA A 6 0.27 7.50 -14.22
CA ALA A 6 0.69 6.12 -14.44
C ALA A 6 0.08 5.19 -13.39
N GLU A 7 -0.13 3.93 -13.74
CA GLU A 7 -0.54 2.89 -12.80
C GLU A 7 0.64 2.45 -11.93
N VAL A 8 0.35 2.19 -10.67
CA VAL A 8 1.34 1.71 -9.69
C VAL A 8 0.72 0.68 -8.76
N GLY A 9 1.52 -0.27 -8.32
CA GLY A 9 1.21 -1.11 -7.16
C GLY A 9 1.72 -0.44 -5.88
N VAL A 10 0.95 -0.50 -4.80
CA VAL A 10 1.39 -0.02 -3.48
C VAL A 10 1.45 -1.21 -2.53
N ILE A 11 2.61 -1.44 -1.94
CA ILE A 11 2.77 -2.42 -0.87
C ILE A 11 2.49 -1.72 0.44
N VAL A 12 1.59 -2.29 1.24
CA VAL A 12 1.27 -1.81 2.58
C VAL A 12 1.66 -2.84 3.63
N GLU A 13 2.14 -2.37 4.75
CA GLU A 13 2.42 -3.18 5.94
C GLU A 13 1.35 -2.92 7.00
N ARG A 14 0.85 -4.00 7.63
CA ARG A 14 0.00 -3.90 8.81
C ARG A 14 0.87 -3.75 10.05
N ARG A 15 0.81 -2.60 10.70
CA ARG A 15 1.59 -2.32 11.91
C ARG A 15 0.68 -2.18 13.12
N ALA A 16 1.05 -2.81 14.23
CA ALA A 16 0.39 -2.60 15.52
C ALA A 16 0.66 -1.17 16.02
N LEU A 17 -0.36 -0.56 16.62
CA LEU A 17 -0.27 0.77 17.24
C LEU A 17 -0.49 0.66 18.75
N ASN A 18 0.23 1.49 19.49
CA ASN A 18 -0.11 1.79 20.87
C ASN A 18 -1.07 2.97 20.89
N SER A 19 -2.36 2.69 20.68
CA SER A 19 -3.42 3.69 20.60
C SER A 19 -4.66 3.16 21.33
N PRO A 20 -5.38 4.00 22.09
CA PRO A 20 -6.60 3.57 22.79
C PRO A 20 -7.81 3.37 21.86
N TRP A 21 -7.70 3.71 20.56
CA TRP A 21 -8.84 3.68 19.64
C TRP A 21 -8.72 2.64 18.51
N VAL A 22 -7.50 2.23 18.16
CA VAL A 22 -7.27 1.32 17.04
C VAL A 22 -6.01 0.50 17.27
N ASP A 23 -6.11 -0.81 17.03
CA ASP A 23 -5.00 -1.73 17.29
C ASP A 23 -3.93 -1.68 16.20
N HIS A 24 -4.32 -1.35 14.95
CA HIS A 24 -3.44 -1.46 13.78
C HIS A 24 -3.70 -0.38 12.72
N VAL A 25 -2.65 -0.10 11.95
CA VAL A 25 -2.66 0.77 10.78
C VAL A 25 -2.04 0.06 9.58
N TRP A 26 -2.50 0.45 8.38
CA TRP A 26 -1.84 0.10 7.12
C TRP A 26 -0.96 1.25 6.68
N VAL A 27 0.34 0.99 6.55
CA VAL A 27 1.33 2.00 6.18
C VAL A 27 1.91 1.65 4.81
N PRO A 28 1.95 2.57 3.83
CA PRO A 28 2.64 2.29 2.57
C PRO A 28 4.14 2.13 2.85
N VAL A 29 4.70 1.02 2.37
CA VAL A 29 6.12 0.69 2.56
C VAL A 29 6.90 0.63 1.24
N ALA A 30 6.22 0.44 0.11
CA ALA A 30 6.83 0.51 -1.21
C ALA A 30 5.81 0.87 -2.30
N VAL A 31 6.31 1.40 -3.42
CA VAL A 31 5.56 1.67 -4.64
C VAL A 31 6.28 0.97 -5.81
N LEU A 32 5.52 0.19 -6.57
CA LEU A 32 6.00 -0.53 -7.75
C LEU A 32 5.41 0.12 -9.00
N ALA A 33 6.24 0.36 -10.01
CA ALA A 33 5.79 0.93 -11.27
C ALA A 33 4.95 -0.10 -12.06
N GLY A 34 3.87 0.37 -12.70
CA GLY A 34 2.97 -0.45 -13.50
C GLY A 34 1.82 -1.05 -12.69
N ALA A 35 0.87 -1.65 -13.41
CA ALA A 35 -0.25 -2.35 -12.80
C ALA A 35 0.24 -3.60 -12.04
N PRO A 36 -0.13 -3.79 -10.76
CA PRO A 36 0.27 -4.98 -10.01
C PRO A 36 -0.34 -6.25 -10.63
N CYS A 37 0.47 -7.30 -10.77
CA CYS A 37 0.00 -8.60 -11.24
C CYS A 37 -0.78 -9.38 -10.17
N ALA A 38 -0.60 -9.02 -8.90
CA ALA A 38 -1.32 -9.60 -7.78
C ALA A 38 -2.70 -8.93 -7.63
N ALA A 39 -3.70 -9.70 -7.19
CA ALA A 39 -4.99 -9.13 -6.84
C ALA A 39 -4.85 -8.15 -5.66
N PRO A 40 -5.73 -7.13 -5.54
CA PRO A 40 -5.71 -6.21 -4.40
C PRO A 40 -5.72 -6.97 -3.07
N TRP A 41 -4.93 -6.51 -2.10
CA TRP A 41 -4.78 -7.11 -0.77
C TRP A 41 -4.21 -8.54 -0.74
N SER A 42 -3.53 -8.97 -1.80
CA SER A 42 -2.73 -10.19 -1.75
C SER A 42 -1.63 -10.07 -0.71
N VAL A 43 -1.49 -11.07 0.15
CA VAL A 43 -0.34 -11.18 1.06
C VAL A 43 0.88 -11.55 0.24
N LEU A 44 1.96 -10.79 0.38
CA LEU A 44 3.25 -11.07 -0.23
C LEU A 44 4.14 -11.76 0.82
N HIS A 45 4.75 -12.90 0.45
CA HIS A 45 5.61 -13.72 1.31
C HIS A 45 7.09 -13.39 1.10
#